data_AF-A0A7J6FD33-F1
#
_entry.id   AF-A0A7J6FD33-F1
#
_cell.length_a   1.000
_cell.length_b   1.000
_cell.length_c   1.000
_cell.angle_alpha   90.00
_cell.angle_beta   90.00
_cell.angle_gamma   90.00
#
_symmetry.space_group_name_H-M   'P 1'
#
loop_
_entity.id
_entity.type
_entity.pdbx_description
1 polymer ?
#
loop_
_entity_poly.entity_id
_entity_poly.type
_entity_poly.pdbx_seq_one_letter_code
_entity_poly.pdbx_strand_id
1 'polypeptide(L)'
;MMYARKVTADRWEHKLTPKVHLKWQVRGIPCIHAIACITTIRADIANYCSPYFTTEMWRKTFEQVIHPIPDESMWPQFNDEELLPPVVKKPSGRSKKHRRRRIAGEERPLPPTSRKQPTKKGPNPHVTLARFAKIYGPDLFSFKLGTKLVIVGSTPAAAMAILKTHDRSLCARFVPHVAPSKCQKKYDSTIGWVDECNESWKNLRSFTRTELFSGKAINSQALIRDKKVNETVNHVAKHMQGKEVKVREIAFGAVLNMMGNILVSKDMIEQSNESLKGELCEIMNKITDVASSPNISDFYPILGPFDLQNLQKRSMELFDRSCQLWEAIVKERKASETSSPSPPDFLDSLIQNGHSTLDINNIFMT
;
A
#
# COMPACT_ATOMS: atom_id res chain seq x y z
N MET A 1 45.28 3.46 -7.15
CA MET A 1 45.53 4.91 -7.12
C MET A 1 44.21 5.61 -6.77
N MET A 2 43.99 5.82 -5.46
CA MET A 2 42.75 6.37 -4.90
C MET A 2 42.71 7.88 -5.12
N TYR A 3 41.69 8.39 -5.82
CA TYR A 3 41.38 9.81 -5.80
C TYR A 3 40.41 10.09 -4.65
N ALA A 4 40.97 10.34 -3.46
CA ALA A 4 40.24 10.98 -2.38
C ALA A 4 40.28 12.50 -2.62
N ARG A 5 39.15 13.09 -3.03
CA ARG A 5 38.99 14.56 -2.99
C ARG A 5 38.26 14.93 -1.72
N LYS A 6 38.92 15.71 -0.87
CA LYS A 6 38.34 16.45 0.25
C LYS A 6 37.30 17.40 -0.34
N VAL A 7 36.01 17.14 -0.11
CA VAL A 7 34.93 18.06 -0.49
C VAL A 7 34.81 19.07 0.64
N THR A 8 35.49 20.21 0.51
CA THR A 8 35.22 21.37 1.37
C THR A 8 33.86 21.98 0.97
N ALA A 9 33.17 22.55 1.96
CA ALA A 9 31.79 23.07 1.87
C ALA A 9 31.58 24.09 0.72
N ASP A 10 32.67 24.68 0.23
CA ASP A 10 32.72 25.77 -0.75
C ASP A 10 32.23 25.37 -2.15
N ARG A 11 32.14 24.06 -2.47
CA ARG A 11 31.72 23.61 -3.81
C ARG A 11 30.22 23.68 -4.07
N TRP A 12 29.40 23.88 -3.03
CA TRP A 12 27.93 23.88 -3.14
C TRP A 12 27.30 25.26 -3.18
N GLU A 13 28.02 26.32 -2.81
CA GLU A 13 27.52 27.71 -2.88
C GLU A 13 27.16 28.11 -4.31
N HIS A 14 27.87 27.59 -5.32
CA HIS A 14 27.66 27.95 -6.72
C HIS A 14 26.52 27.20 -7.46
N LYS A 15 25.84 26.23 -6.82
CA LYS A 15 24.73 25.47 -7.49
C LYS A 15 23.36 25.60 -6.82
N LEU A 16 23.28 26.23 -5.66
CA LEU A 16 22.00 26.54 -5.01
C LEU A 16 21.47 27.86 -5.59
N THR A 17 20.69 27.79 -6.67
CA THR A 17 20.01 29.00 -7.17
C THR A 17 19.13 29.61 -6.06
N PRO A 18 18.97 30.95 -5.99
CA PRO A 18 18.16 31.61 -4.95
C PRO A 18 16.75 31.04 -4.81
N LYS A 19 16.17 30.54 -5.91
CA LYS A 19 14.85 29.89 -5.95
C LYS A 19 14.78 28.58 -5.14
N VAL A 20 15.89 27.85 -5.03
CA VAL A 20 15.96 26.57 -4.28
C VAL A 20 16.04 26.85 -2.78
N HIS A 21 16.81 27.87 -2.38
CA HIS A 21 16.84 28.36 -1.00
C HIS A 21 15.50 28.92 -0.56
N LEU A 22 14.86 29.74 -1.40
CA LEU A 22 13.55 30.33 -1.12
C LEU A 22 12.47 29.24 -0.93
N LYS A 23 12.51 28.15 -1.71
CA LYS A 23 11.59 27.02 -1.52
C LYS A 23 11.75 26.34 -0.17
N TRP A 24 12.97 26.21 0.36
CA TRP A 24 13.18 25.64 1.70
C TRP A 24 12.75 26.63 2.78
N GLN A 25 13.10 27.90 2.67
CA GLN A 25 12.66 28.95 3.62
C GLN A 25 11.14 29.06 3.69
N VAL A 26 10.44 28.96 2.56
CA VAL A 26 8.98 29.04 2.50
C VAL A 26 8.31 27.74 2.94
N ARG A 27 8.83 26.58 2.54
CA ARG A 27 8.17 25.29 2.83
C ARG A 27 8.56 24.70 4.17
N GLY A 28 9.66 25.15 4.78
CA GLY A 28 10.20 24.58 6.00
C GLY A 28 10.71 23.14 5.86
N ILE A 29 10.78 22.57 4.65
CA ILE A 29 11.29 21.21 4.39
C ILE A 29 12.56 21.31 3.56
N PRO A 30 13.67 20.67 3.96
CA PRO A 30 14.91 20.65 3.19
C PRO A 30 14.68 20.22 1.74
N CYS A 31 15.27 20.96 0.79
CA CYS A 31 15.22 20.58 -0.62
C CYS A 31 16.15 19.39 -0.90
N ILE A 32 16.03 18.78 -2.08
CA ILE A 32 16.85 17.62 -2.46
C ILE A 32 18.37 17.87 -2.33
N HIS A 33 18.83 19.11 -2.54
CA HIS A 33 20.23 19.49 -2.41
C HIS A 33 20.65 19.64 -0.94
N ALA A 34 19.81 20.27 -0.11
CA ALA A 34 20.05 20.38 1.33
C ALA A 34 20.08 19.00 1.99
N ILE A 35 19.18 18.09 1.60
CA ILE A 35 19.17 16.72 2.08
C ILE A 35 20.46 15.98 1.69
N ALA A 36 20.93 16.13 0.45
CA ALA A 36 22.21 15.54 0.02
C ALA A 36 23.40 16.05 0.85
N CYS A 37 23.43 17.34 1.20
CA CYS A 37 24.45 17.89 2.09
C CYS A 37 24.33 17.34 3.53
N ILE A 38 23.12 17.33 4.10
CA ILE A 38 22.84 16.84 5.46
C ILE A 38 23.21 15.35 5.61
N THR A 39 22.88 14.54 4.61
CA THR A 39 23.23 13.11 4.59
C THR A 39 24.73 12.88 4.46
N THR A 40 25.44 13.73 3.71
CA THR A 40 26.91 13.66 3.58
C THR A 40 27.61 13.92 4.92
N ILE A 41 27.07 14.82 5.74
CA ILE A 41 27.58 15.10 7.10
C ILE A 41 27.02 14.15 8.16
N ARG A 42 26.25 13.12 7.77
CA ARG A 42 25.60 12.14 8.66
C ARG A 42 24.73 12.77 9.76
N ALA A 43 24.15 13.94 9.49
CA ALA A 43 23.23 14.58 10.41
C ALA A 43 21.79 14.12 10.13
N ASP A 44 20.95 14.11 11.17
CA ASP A 44 19.54 13.72 11.02
C ASP A 44 18.77 14.84 10.30
N ILE A 45 18.15 14.49 9.16
CA ILE A 45 17.35 15.39 8.34
C ILE A 45 16.18 15.98 9.14
N ALA A 46 15.60 15.23 10.08
CA ALA A 46 14.49 15.69 10.90
C ALA A 46 14.81 16.96 11.68
N ASN A 47 16.08 17.14 12.09
CA ASN A 47 16.55 18.33 12.81
C ASN A 47 16.59 19.59 11.93
N TYR A 48 16.50 19.45 10.60
CA TYR A 48 16.53 20.54 9.64
C TYR A 48 15.15 20.83 9.02
N CYS A 49 14.14 20.07 9.40
CA CYS A 49 12.74 20.37 9.11
C CYS A 49 12.23 21.45 10.07
N SER A 50 11.31 22.28 9.58
CA SER A 50 10.67 23.31 10.39
C SER A 50 9.93 22.68 11.58
N PRO A 51 9.98 23.29 12.78
CA PRO A 51 9.25 22.83 13.95
C PRO A 51 7.74 22.64 13.70
N TYR A 52 7.16 23.33 12.71
CA TYR A 52 5.76 23.17 12.30
C TYR A 52 5.39 21.77 11.81
N PHE A 53 6.36 20.97 11.37
CA PHE A 53 6.12 19.59 10.94
C PHE A 53 6.32 18.56 12.07
N THR A 54 6.60 19.00 13.29
CA THR A 54 6.72 18.10 14.44
C THR A 54 5.35 17.63 14.91
N THR A 55 5.31 16.41 15.48
CA THR A 55 4.07 15.88 16.07
C THR A 55 3.60 16.74 17.25
N GLU A 56 4.52 17.39 17.95
CA GLU A 56 4.20 18.33 19.04
C GLU A 56 3.47 19.56 18.52
N MET A 57 4.00 20.24 17.51
CA MET A 57 3.35 21.44 16.96
C MET A 57 2.02 21.11 16.30
N TRP A 58 1.92 19.94 15.63
CA TRP A 58 0.64 19.44 15.12
C TRP A 58 -0.38 19.28 16.24
N ARG A 59 -0.04 18.62 17.35
CA ARG A 59 -0.94 18.49 18.51
C ARG A 59 -1.33 19.85 19.09
N LYS A 60 -0.39 20.78 19.22
CA LYS A 60 -0.62 22.13 19.74
C LYS A 60 -1.58 22.94 18.85
N THR A 61 -1.47 22.78 17.52
CA THR A 61 -2.35 23.45 16.55
C THR A 61 -3.80 23.00 16.70
N PHE A 62 -4.03 21.73 17.03
CA PHE A 62 -5.35 21.14 17.24
C PHE A 62 -5.70 20.96 18.73
N GLU A 63 -4.95 21.60 19.64
CA GLU A 63 -5.22 21.56 21.09
C GLU A 63 -6.50 22.32 21.42
N GLN A 64 -6.73 23.43 20.72
CA GLN A 64 -7.94 24.21 20.82
C GLN A 64 -9.00 23.65 19.86
N VAL A 65 -10.26 23.70 20.31
CA VAL A 65 -11.40 23.30 19.49
C VAL A 65 -11.50 24.27 18.32
N ILE A 66 -11.29 23.78 17.10
CA ILE A 66 -11.64 24.55 15.89
C ILE A 66 -13.16 24.66 15.88
N HIS A 67 -13.67 25.84 16.23
CA HIS A 67 -15.09 26.11 16.19
C HIS A 67 -15.58 26.00 14.74
N PRO A 68 -16.75 25.39 14.51
CA PRO A 68 -17.35 25.36 13.18
C PRO A 68 -17.49 26.79 12.68
N ILE A 69 -17.07 27.03 11.44
CA ILE A 69 -17.25 28.34 10.80
C ILE A 69 -18.76 28.64 10.84
N PRO A 70 -19.18 29.75 11.47
CA PRO A 70 -20.59 30.10 11.57
C PRO A 70 -21.18 30.30 10.17
N ASP A 71 -22.50 30.15 10.07
CA ASP A 71 -23.22 30.45 8.84
C ASP A 71 -22.92 31.88 8.37
N GLU A 72 -22.93 32.13 7.05
CA GLU A 72 -22.62 33.45 6.46
C GLU A 72 -23.49 34.57 7.06
N SER A 73 -24.72 34.24 7.44
CA SER A 73 -25.65 35.14 8.13
C SER A 73 -25.20 35.60 9.52
N MET A 74 -24.26 34.89 10.14
CA MET A 74 -23.72 35.17 11.47
C MET A 74 -22.30 35.77 11.42
N TRP A 75 -21.79 36.08 10.23
CA TRP A 75 -20.50 36.74 10.10
C TRP A 75 -20.61 38.20 10.57
N PRO A 76 -19.63 38.72 11.32
CA PRO A 76 -19.61 40.13 11.66
C PRO A 76 -19.58 40.96 10.37
N GLN A 77 -20.39 42.00 10.28
CA GLN A 77 -20.29 42.95 9.18
C GLN A 77 -19.00 43.75 9.35
N PHE A 78 -18.01 43.48 8.52
CA PHE A 78 -16.79 44.26 8.43
C PHE A 78 -16.99 45.34 7.36
N ASN A 79 -16.69 46.59 7.68
CA ASN A 79 -16.65 47.71 6.71
C ASN A 79 -15.36 47.71 5.88
N ASP A 80 -14.66 46.57 5.81
CA ASP A 80 -13.42 46.44 5.06
C ASP A 80 -13.71 46.33 3.57
N GLU A 81 -12.79 46.87 2.77
CA GLU A 81 -12.82 46.80 1.31
C GLU A 81 -12.98 45.34 0.88
N GLU A 82 -14.00 45.05 0.07
CA GLU A 82 -14.29 43.70 -0.39
C GLU A 82 -13.05 43.12 -1.07
N LEU A 83 -12.43 42.12 -0.43
CA LEU A 83 -11.25 41.45 -0.96
C LEU A 83 -11.64 40.72 -2.24
N LEU A 84 -11.47 41.40 -3.37
CA LEU A 84 -11.74 40.81 -4.67
C LEU A 84 -10.78 39.63 -4.86
N PRO A 85 -11.30 38.49 -5.36
CA PRO A 85 -10.45 37.36 -5.68
C PRO A 85 -9.36 37.83 -6.67
N PRO A 86 -8.10 37.41 -6.50
CA PRO A 86 -7.05 37.76 -7.44
C PRO A 86 -7.49 37.42 -8.85
N VAL A 87 -7.34 38.37 -9.79
CA VAL A 87 -7.83 38.22 -11.17
C VAL A 87 -7.19 36.99 -11.81
N VAL A 88 -7.94 35.89 -11.83
CA VAL A 88 -7.49 34.64 -12.46
C VAL A 88 -7.58 34.81 -13.96
N LYS A 89 -6.45 35.11 -14.62
CA LYS A 89 -6.35 35.00 -16.08
C LYS A 89 -6.54 33.53 -16.45
N LYS A 90 -7.62 33.20 -17.14
CA LYS A 90 -7.80 31.85 -17.72
C LYS A 90 -6.71 31.64 -18.78
N PRO A 91 -5.90 30.57 -18.73
CA PRO A 91 -5.13 30.17 -19.90
C PRO A 91 -6.09 29.91 -21.06
N SER A 92 -5.72 30.31 -22.27
CA SER A 92 -6.56 30.12 -23.46
C SER A 92 -6.85 28.62 -23.65
N GLY A 93 -8.12 28.24 -23.56
CA GLY A 93 -8.52 26.83 -23.65
C GLY A 93 -10.01 26.58 -23.42
N ARG A 94 -10.54 25.54 -24.07
CA ARG A 94 -11.97 25.21 -24.15
C ARG A 94 -12.56 24.80 -22.80
N SER A 95 -13.55 25.57 -22.33
CA SER A 95 -14.30 25.32 -21.09
C SER A 95 -15.15 24.04 -21.15
N LYS A 96 -15.02 23.14 -20.15
CA LYS A 96 -15.95 22.02 -19.94
C LYS A 96 -17.20 22.49 -19.19
N LYS A 97 -18.38 22.29 -19.80
CA LYS A 97 -19.70 22.55 -19.21
C LYS A 97 -20.16 21.35 -18.36
N HIS A 98 -20.17 21.49 -17.03
CA HIS A 98 -21.32 21.22 -16.14
C HIS A 98 -20.88 21.02 -14.67
N ARG A 99 -21.58 21.70 -13.75
CA ARG A 99 -21.66 21.33 -12.32
C ARG A 99 -23.14 21.38 -11.92
N ARG A 100 -23.66 20.31 -11.31
CA ARG A 100 -25.04 20.22 -10.78
C ARG A 100 -25.19 21.05 -9.50
N ARG A 101 -26.37 21.66 -9.29
CA ARG A 101 -26.80 22.33 -8.05
C ARG A 101 -27.29 21.29 -7.01
N ARG A 102 -26.98 21.51 -5.72
CA ARG A 102 -27.62 20.83 -4.56
C ARG A 102 -29.02 21.41 -4.32
N ILE A 103 -29.92 20.61 -3.76
CA ILE A 103 -31.29 21.00 -3.35
C ILE A 103 -31.30 21.21 -1.82
N ALA A 104 -32.11 22.17 -1.35
CA ALA A 104 -32.26 22.56 0.05
C ALA A 104 -32.98 21.48 0.88
N GLY A 105 -32.42 21.12 2.06
CA GLY A 105 -33.05 20.20 3.02
C GLY A 105 -32.13 19.31 3.89
N GLU A 106 -30.80 19.36 3.76
CA GLU A 106 -29.91 18.55 4.63
C GLU A 106 -29.65 19.24 5.98
N GLU A 107 -30.16 18.66 7.08
CA GLU A 107 -29.86 19.07 8.46
C GLU A 107 -28.46 18.61 8.92
N ARG A 108 -27.83 19.43 9.79
CA ARG A 108 -26.46 19.24 10.32
C ARG A 108 -26.44 18.24 11.49
N PRO A 109 -25.53 17.25 11.55
CA PRO A 109 -25.34 16.41 12.74
C PRO A 109 -24.54 17.14 13.82
N LEU A 110 -24.90 16.89 15.08
CA LEU A 110 -24.28 17.43 16.30
C LEU A 110 -22.86 16.87 16.56
N PRO A 111 -21.99 17.61 17.29
CA PRO A 111 -20.59 17.25 17.48
C PRO A 111 -20.42 16.08 18.47
N PRO A 112 -19.44 15.18 18.24
CA PRO A 112 -19.16 14.09 19.16
C PRO A 112 -18.38 14.60 20.39
N THR A 113 -18.98 14.43 21.56
CA THR A 113 -18.24 14.44 22.83
C THR A 113 -17.38 13.17 22.92
N SER A 114 -16.09 13.29 23.24
CA SER A 114 -15.53 12.60 24.41
C SER A 114 -14.01 12.76 24.55
N ARG A 115 -13.67 13.20 25.76
CA ARG A 115 -12.41 12.99 26.48
C ARG A 115 -12.36 11.53 26.95
N LYS A 116 -11.24 10.81 26.75
CA LYS A 116 -10.60 9.89 27.72
C LYS A 116 -9.28 9.30 27.16
N GLN A 117 -8.44 8.95 28.12
CA GLN A 117 -6.97 8.77 28.14
C GLN A 117 -6.42 7.46 27.49
N PRO A 118 -5.08 7.25 27.46
CA PRO A 118 -4.37 6.58 26.35
C PRO A 118 -4.10 5.09 26.57
N THR A 119 -4.19 4.31 25.49
CA THR A 119 -3.57 2.98 25.38
C THR A 119 -2.69 2.94 24.15
N LYS A 120 -1.49 2.37 24.30
CA LYS A 120 -0.46 2.19 23.27
C LYS A 120 -1.01 1.47 22.01
N LYS A 121 -0.55 1.90 20.82
CA LYS A 121 -1.16 1.79 19.48
C LYS A 121 -2.23 2.86 19.27
N GLY A 122 -1.96 3.81 18.38
CA GLY A 122 -2.97 4.77 17.93
C GLY A 122 -4.24 4.04 17.48
N PRO A 123 -5.41 4.70 17.51
CA PRO A 123 -6.66 4.05 17.19
C PRO A 123 -6.58 3.44 15.78
N ASN A 124 -6.97 2.17 15.66
CA ASN A 124 -7.02 1.43 14.39
C ASN A 124 -7.57 2.34 13.27
N PRO A 125 -6.84 2.56 12.16
CA PRO A 125 -7.21 3.57 11.17
C PRO A 125 -8.66 3.40 10.67
N HIS A 126 -9.07 2.16 10.38
CA HIS A 126 -10.44 1.87 9.93
C HIS A 126 -11.52 2.21 10.97
N VAL A 127 -11.26 2.04 12.28
CA VAL A 127 -12.19 2.44 13.35
C VAL A 127 -12.30 3.96 13.43
N THR A 128 -11.18 4.66 13.32
CA THR A 128 -11.14 6.13 13.29
C THR A 128 -11.92 6.66 12.09
N LEU A 129 -11.70 6.09 10.90
CA LEU A 129 -12.44 6.46 9.68
C LEU A 129 -13.94 6.20 9.81
N ALA A 130 -14.35 5.08 10.42
CA ALA A 130 -15.76 4.80 10.67
C ALA A 130 -16.41 5.82 11.63
N ARG A 131 -15.66 6.32 12.62
CA ARG A 131 -16.12 7.41 13.49
C ARG A 131 -16.21 8.73 12.72
N PHE A 132 -15.23 9.03 11.88
CA PHE A 132 -15.23 10.23 11.03
C PHE A 132 -16.40 10.24 10.04
N ALA A 133 -16.77 9.09 9.48
CA ALA A 133 -17.97 8.98 8.64
C ALA A 133 -19.23 9.47 9.37
N LYS A 134 -19.40 9.13 10.65
CA LYS A 134 -20.56 9.57 11.44
C LYS A 134 -20.60 11.09 11.66
N ILE A 135 -19.46 11.75 11.60
CA ILE A 135 -19.30 13.18 11.93
C ILE A 135 -19.34 14.04 10.66
N TYR A 136 -18.59 13.64 9.63
CA TYR A 136 -18.30 14.45 8.45
C TYR A 136 -19.15 14.09 7.24
N GLY A 137 -19.87 12.97 7.28
CA GLY A 137 -20.69 12.49 6.17
C GLY A 137 -20.61 10.97 6.06
N PRO A 138 -21.72 10.24 6.33
CA PRO A 138 -21.69 8.79 6.33
C PRO A 138 -21.45 8.23 4.93
N ASP A 139 -21.97 8.89 3.88
CA ASP A 139 -21.78 8.43 2.51
C ASP A 139 -20.34 8.66 2.03
N LEU A 140 -19.90 9.92 2.01
CA LEU A 140 -18.58 10.31 1.56
C LEU A 140 -18.03 11.42 2.44
N PHE A 141 -16.76 11.29 2.82
CA PHE A 141 -15.97 12.40 3.36
C PHE A 141 -14.55 12.35 2.80
N SER A 142 -13.83 13.45 2.92
CA SER A 142 -12.45 13.53 2.45
C SER A 142 -11.54 14.18 3.48
N PHE A 143 -10.27 13.80 3.47
CA PHE A 143 -9.24 14.40 4.31
C PHE A 143 -7.88 14.33 3.61
N LYS A 144 -6.92 15.11 4.09
CA LYS A 144 -5.54 15.05 3.61
C LYS A 144 -4.71 14.13 4.51
N LEU A 145 -4.06 13.16 3.90
CA LEU A 145 -3.06 12.30 4.53
C LEU A 145 -1.67 12.70 4.00
N GLY A 146 -1.01 13.60 4.74
CA GLY A 146 0.16 14.33 4.24
C GLY A 146 -0.23 15.20 3.04
N THR A 147 0.40 14.95 1.89
CA THR A 147 0.11 15.66 0.63
C THR A 147 -0.97 15.01 -0.22
N LYS A 148 -1.49 13.84 0.18
CA LYS A 148 -2.49 13.07 -0.56
C LYS A 148 -3.90 13.40 -0.10
N LEU A 149 -4.80 13.64 -1.05
CA LEU A 149 -6.24 13.69 -0.77
C LEU A 149 -6.78 12.27 -0.73
N VAL A 150 -7.46 11.92 0.36
CA VAL A 150 -8.13 10.63 0.55
C VAL A 150 -9.63 10.89 0.62
N ILE A 151 -10.40 10.12 -0.14
CA ILE A 151 -11.86 10.12 -0.11
C ILE A 151 -12.30 8.76 0.43
N VAL A 152 -13.22 8.76 1.39
CA VAL A 152 -13.71 7.55 2.06
C VAL A 152 -15.20 7.42 1.80
N GLY A 153 -15.59 6.30 1.19
CA GLY A 153 -16.99 5.86 1.11
C GLY A 153 -17.31 4.90 2.24
N SER A 154 -18.29 5.23 3.08
CA SER A 154 -18.59 4.46 4.32
C SER A 154 -20.01 3.87 4.37
N THR A 155 -20.81 4.02 3.31
CA THR A 155 -22.12 3.35 3.15
C THR A 155 -22.13 2.37 1.98
N PRO A 156 -23.06 1.40 1.96
CA PRO A 156 -23.26 0.52 0.81
C PRO A 156 -23.56 1.29 -0.49
N ALA A 157 -24.32 2.39 -0.41
CA ALA A 157 -24.63 3.24 -1.56
C ALA A 157 -23.37 3.92 -2.13
N ALA A 158 -22.52 4.50 -1.26
CA ALA A 158 -21.25 5.08 -1.67
C ALA A 158 -20.29 4.03 -2.23
N ALA A 159 -20.20 2.85 -1.60
CA ALA A 159 -19.39 1.74 -2.09
C ALA A 159 -19.87 1.26 -3.47
N MET A 160 -21.18 1.15 -3.70
CA MET A 160 -21.75 0.80 -5.00
C MET A 160 -21.44 1.88 -6.06
N ALA A 161 -21.54 3.16 -5.71
CA ALA A 161 -21.21 4.24 -6.61
C ALA A 161 -19.73 4.20 -7.03
N ILE A 162 -18.81 3.95 -6.09
CA ILE A 162 -17.36 3.91 -6.33
C ILE A 162 -16.96 2.64 -7.10
N LEU A 163 -17.35 1.46 -6.60
CA LEU A 163 -16.84 0.16 -7.05
C LEU A 163 -17.66 -0.47 -8.19
N LYS A 164 -18.81 0.11 -8.55
CA LYS A 164 -19.66 -0.40 -9.64
C LYS A 164 -20.04 0.68 -10.64
N THR A 165 -20.71 1.74 -10.20
CA THR A 165 -21.24 2.77 -11.12
C THR A 165 -20.13 3.56 -11.82
N HIS A 166 -19.07 3.91 -11.07
CA HIS A 166 -17.94 4.69 -11.57
C HIS A 166 -16.63 3.89 -11.61
N ASP A 167 -16.71 2.55 -11.56
CA ASP A 167 -15.56 1.64 -11.52
C ASP A 167 -14.55 1.93 -12.64
N ARG A 168 -15.03 2.13 -13.88
CA ARG A 168 -14.17 2.43 -15.03
C ARG A 168 -13.26 3.66 -14.82
N SER A 169 -13.70 4.65 -14.05
CA SER A 169 -12.91 5.85 -13.75
C SER A 169 -12.10 5.75 -12.46
N LEU A 170 -12.41 4.80 -11.58
CA LEU A 170 -11.86 4.69 -10.23
C LEU A 170 -11.17 3.34 -9.93
N CYS A 171 -11.02 2.48 -10.93
CA CYS A 171 -10.45 1.14 -10.80
C CYS A 171 -8.92 1.13 -10.57
N ALA A 172 -8.23 2.24 -10.89
CA ALA A 172 -6.81 2.41 -10.63
C ALA A 172 -6.48 2.30 -9.14
N ARG A 173 -5.33 1.72 -8.80
CA ARG A 173 -4.94 1.51 -7.40
C ARG A 173 -3.80 2.43 -7.00
N PHE A 174 -3.80 2.79 -5.73
CA PHE A 174 -2.62 3.40 -5.13
C PHE A 174 -1.53 2.34 -4.96
N VAL A 175 -0.35 2.57 -5.53
CA VAL A 175 0.82 1.69 -5.36
C VAL A 175 1.76 2.27 -4.30
N PRO A 176 1.89 1.62 -3.12
CA PRO A 176 2.80 2.05 -2.06
C PRO A 176 4.26 2.07 -2.51
N HIS A 177 5.07 2.94 -1.93
CA HIS A 177 6.51 3.06 -2.23
C HIS A 177 7.29 1.78 -1.92
N VAL A 178 6.79 0.99 -0.97
CA VAL A 178 7.34 -0.32 -0.60
C VAL A 178 7.01 -1.43 -1.59
N ALA A 179 6.07 -1.24 -2.52
CA ALA A 179 5.68 -2.30 -3.45
C ALA A 179 6.83 -2.61 -4.43
N PRO A 180 7.24 -3.90 -4.58
CA PRO A 180 8.32 -4.26 -5.50
C PRO A 180 8.08 -3.83 -6.94
N SER A 181 6.82 -3.93 -7.40
CA SER A 181 6.39 -3.52 -8.76
C SER A 181 6.76 -2.07 -9.07
N LYS A 182 6.74 -1.18 -8.08
CA LYS A 182 7.08 0.24 -8.21
C LYS A 182 8.58 0.47 -8.36
N CYS A 183 9.40 -0.26 -7.62
CA CYS A 183 10.86 -0.21 -7.75
C CYS A 183 11.32 -0.78 -9.10
N GLN A 184 10.72 -1.90 -9.52
CA GLN A 184 11.04 -2.58 -10.77
C GLN A 184 10.43 -1.89 -12.00
N LYS A 185 9.47 -0.98 -11.81
CA LYS A 185 8.64 -0.38 -12.87
C LYS A 185 7.91 -1.46 -13.70
N LYS A 186 7.45 -2.52 -13.04
CA LYS A 186 6.74 -3.65 -13.64
C LYS A 186 5.33 -3.78 -13.04
N TYR A 187 4.41 -2.93 -13.49
CA TYR A 187 3.02 -2.98 -13.05
C TYR A 187 2.20 -4.04 -13.81
N ASP A 188 2.61 -4.38 -15.04
CA ASP A 188 1.91 -5.34 -15.91
C ASP A 188 2.01 -6.80 -15.44
N SER A 189 2.90 -7.08 -14.47
CA SER A 189 3.17 -8.43 -13.95
C SER A 189 2.56 -8.69 -12.57
N THR A 190 1.68 -7.81 -12.06
CA THR A 190 1.03 -7.97 -10.75
C THR A 190 -0.47 -7.71 -10.84
N ILE A 191 -1.25 -8.43 -10.03
CA ILE A 191 -2.71 -8.26 -9.95
C ILE A 191 -3.10 -7.20 -8.92
N GLY A 192 -2.31 -7.09 -7.85
CA GLY A 192 -2.64 -6.32 -6.64
C GLY A 192 -2.12 -4.89 -6.65
N TRP A 193 -0.95 -4.65 -7.26
CA TRP A 193 -0.18 -3.42 -7.15
C TRP A 193 -0.01 -2.70 -8.50
N VAL A 194 -1.12 -2.24 -9.06
CA VAL A 194 -1.20 -1.65 -10.41
C VAL A 194 -1.69 -0.21 -10.36
N ASP A 195 -0.93 0.70 -10.97
CA ASP A 195 -1.26 2.12 -11.05
C ASP A 195 -2.31 2.43 -12.13
N GLU A 196 -2.37 1.64 -13.21
CA GLU A 196 -3.36 1.77 -14.28
C GLU A 196 -3.96 0.42 -14.72
N CYS A 197 -5.29 0.32 -14.78
CA CYS A 197 -5.97 -0.88 -15.30
C CYS A 197 -5.90 -0.96 -16.84
N ASN A 198 -4.71 -1.26 -17.36
CA ASN A 198 -4.43 -1.44 -18.78
C ASN A 198 -4.82 -2.84 -19.29
N GLU A 199 -4.63 -3.09 -20.60
CA GLU A 199 -4.95 -4.39 -21.21
C GLU A 199 -4.10 -5.53 -20.66
N SER A 200 -2.82 -5.29 -20.35
CA SER A 200 -1.93 -6.28 -19.71
C SER A 200 -2.52 -6.79 -18.40
N TRP A 201 -2.94 -5.88 -17.52
CA TRP A 201 -3.58 -6.23 -16.25
C TRP A 201 -4.92 -6.95 -16.44
N LYS A 202 -5.73 -6.54 -17.42
CA LYS A 202 -7.00 -7.23 -17.72
C LYS A 202 -6.76 -8.66 -18.18
N ASN A 203 -5.77 -8.88 -19.05
CA ASN A 203 -5.40 -10.19 -19.55
C ASN A 203 -4.91 -11.08 -18.40
N LEU A 204 -3.97 -10.58 -17.58
CA LEU A 204 -3.47 -11.30 -16.42
C LEU A 204 -4.61 -11.64 -15.43
N ARG A 205 -5.48 -10.67 -15.11
CA ARG A 205 -6.63 -10.90 -14.23
C ARG A 205 -7.61 -11.92 -14.81
N SER A 206 -7.89 -11.86 -16.11
CA SER A 206 -8.77 -12.80 -16.80
C SER A 206 -8.20 -14.22 -16.80
N PHE A 207 -6.89 -14.33 -17.06
CA PHE A 207 -6.13 -15.57 -16.99
C PHE A 207 -6.20 -16.16 -15.58
N THR A 208 -5.81 -15.42 -14.55
CA THR A 208 -5.86 -15.90 -13.15
C THR A 208 -7.28 -16.25 -12.72
N ARG A 209 -8.29 -15.48 -13.14
CA ARG A 209 -9.70 -15.81 -12.88
C ARG A 209 -10.07 -17.16 -13.49
N THR A 210 -9.62 -17.44 -14.70
CA THR A 210 -9.97 -18.67 -15.43
C THR A 210 -9.28 -19.87 -14.80
N GLU A 211 -7.98 -19.75 -14.54
CA GLU A 211 -7.12 -20.84 -14.08
C GLU A 211 -7.26 -21.14 -12.58
N LEU A 212 -7.45 -20.13 -11.72
CA LEU A 212 -7.51 -20.33 -10.25
C LEU A 212 -8.92 -20.19 -9.67
N PHE A 213 -9.73 -19.27 -10.20
CA PHE A 213 -10.95 -18.82 -9.53
C PHE A 213 -12.24 -19.12 -10.29
N SER A 214 -12.18 -19.88 -11.38
CA SER A 214 -13.36 -20.32 -12.10
C SER A 214 -14.07 -21.43 -11.31
N GLY A 215 -15.38 -21.60 -11.51
CA GLY A 215 -16.10 -22.70 -10.86
C GLY A 215 -15.48 -24.06 -11.19
N LYS A 216 -14.98 -24.24 -12.42
CA LYS A 216 -14.26 -25.45 -12.84
C LYS A 216 -12.94 -25.62 -12.07
N ALA A 217 -12.12 -24.58 -11.98
CA ALA A 217 -10.84 -24.62 -11.26
C ALA A 217 -11.01 -24.85 -9.74
N ILE A 218 -11.99 -24.17 -9.13
CA ILE A 218 -12.28 -24.34 -7.70
C ILE A 218 -12.77 -25.77 -7.42
N ASN A 219 -13.58 -26.35 -8.32
CA ASN A 219 -14.11 -27.70 -8.15
C ASN A 219 -13.06 -28.79 -8.43
N SER A 220 -12.17 -28.62 -9.41
CA SER A 220 -11.10 -29.59 -9.68
C SER A 220 -10.13 -29.75 -8.49
N GLN A 221 -9.99 -28.68 -7.70
CA GLN A 221 -9.15 -28.62 -6.50
C GLN A 221 -9.89 -29.06 -5.21
N ALA A 222 -11.17 -29.44 -5.27
CA ALA A 222 -11.96 -29.75 -4.08
C ALA A 222 -11.38 -30.93 -3.27
N LEU A 223 -11.00 -32.01 -3.95
CA LEU A 223 -10.42 -33.19 -3.31
C LEU A 223 -9.10 -32.88 -2.58
N ILE A 224 -8.28 -32.00 -3.15
CA ILE A 224 -7.02 -31.56 -2.53
C ILE A 224 -7.30 -30.76 -1.26
N ARG A 225 -8.26 -29.84 -1.28
CA ARG A 225 -8.64 -29.07 -0.08
C ARG A 225 -9.18 -29.99 1.01
N ASP A 226 -10.08 -30.91 0.68
CA ASP A 226 -10.64 -31.86 1.64
C ASP A 226 -9.54 -32.75 2.24
N LYS A 227 -8.64 -33.27 1.41
CA LYS A 227 -7.47 -34.04 1.86
C LYS A 227 -6.62 -33.23 2.85
N LYS A 228 -6.24 -31.99 2.51
CA LYS A 228 -5.37 -31.14 3.33
C LYS A 228 -6.02 -30.71 4.65
N VAL A 229 -7.33 -30.44 4.63
CA VAL A 229 -8.10 -30.17 5.85
C VAL A 229 -8.12 -31.42 6.74
N ASN A 230 -8.39 -32.59 6.18
CA ASN A 230 -8.41 -33.85 6.94
C ASN A 230 -7.04 -34.19 7.53
N GLU A 231 -5.95 -34.00 6.79
CA GLU A 231 -4.57 -34.15 7.29
C GLU A 231 -4.31 -33.22 8.48
N THR A 232 -4.70 -31.95 8.37
CA THR A 232 -4.56 -30.97 9.45
C THR A 232 -5.36 -31.37 10.69
N VAL A 233 -6.64 -31.75 10.52
CA VAL A 233 -7.51 -32.18 11.62
C VAL A 233 -6.96 -33.43 12.30
N ASN A 234 -6.51 -34.41 11.52
CA ASN A 234 -5.91 -35.63 12.04
C ASN A 234 -4.61 -35.36 12.81
N HIS A 235 -3.78 -34.43 12.33
CA HIS A 235 -2.57 -34.01 13.02
C HIS A 235 -2.89 -33.38 14.39
N VAL A 236 -3.88 -32.48 14.44
CA VAL A 236 -4.35 -31.86 15.69
C VAL A 236 -4.90 -32.93 16.64
N ALA A 237 -5.79 -33.80 16.15
CA ALA A 237 -6.41 -34.85 16.95
C ALA A 237 -5.36 -35.80 17.57
N LYS A 238 -4.35 -36.21 16.80
CA LYS A 238 -3.34 -37.17 17.26
C LYS A 238 -2.28 -36.57 18.19
N HIS A 239 -1.81 -35.35 17.92
CA HIS A 239 -0.60 -34.83 18.57
C HIS A 239 -0.87 -33.75 19.62
N MET A 240 -2.07 -33.18 19.64
CA MET A 240 -2.38 -31.96 20.39
C MET A 240 -3.51 -32.12 21.40
N GLN A 241 -4.06 -33.32 21.56
CA GLN A 241 -5.09 -33.58 22.57
C GLN A 241 -4.58 -33.25 23.97
N GLY A 242 -5.35 -32.42 24.70
CA GLY A 242 -5.02 -31.99 26.07
C GLY A 242 -3.88 -30.97 26.19
N LYS A 243 -3.39 -30.40 25.06
CA LYS A 243 -2.30 -29.41 25.05
C LYS A 243 -2.81 -28.02 24.66
N GLU A 244 -2.16 -26.98 25.20
CA GLU A 244 -2.34 -25.62 24.70
C GLU A 244 -1.72 -25.49 23.31
N VAL A 245 -2.47 -24.95 22.35
CA VAL A 245 -2.05 -24.84 20.94
C VAL A 245 -2.22 -23.45 20.38
N LYS A 246 -1.29 -23.06 19.51
CA LYS A 246 -1.37 -21.82 18.75
C LYS A 246 -2.13 -22.05 17.44
N VAL A 247 -3.46 -21.92 17.50
CA VAL A 247 -4.36 -22.09 16.33
C VAL A 247 -3.91 -21.28 15.12
N ARG A 248 -3.36 -20.08 15.33
CA ARG A 248 -2.82 -19.23 14.26
C ARG A 248 -1.76 -19.95 13.41
N GLU A 249 -0.84 -20.66 14.04
CA GLU A 249 0.26 -21.34 13.34
C GLU A 249 -0.27 -22.55 12.55
N ILE A 250 -1.20 -23.31 13.14
CA ILE A 250 -1.85 -24.46 12.49
C ILE A 250 -2.66 -24.02 11.28
N ALA A 251 -3.53 -23.02 11.44
CA ALA A 251 -4.36 -22.50 10.36
C ALA A 251 -3.51 -21.88 9.24
N PHE A 252 -2.47 -21.13 9.59
CA PHE A 252 -1.53 -20.57 8.62
C PHE A 252 -0.84 -21.67 7.82
N GLY A 253 -0.38 -22.74 8.50
CA GLY A 253 0.27 -23.84 7.81
C GLY A 253 -0.64 -24.63 6.87
N ALA A 254 -1.89 -24.87 7.28
CA ALA A 254 -2.89 -25.51 6.45
C ALA A 254 -3.20 -24.69 5.18
N VAL A 255 -3.34 -23.36 5.31
CA VAL A 255 -3.56 -22.46 4.18
C VAL A 255 -2.36 -22.43 3.24
N LEU A 256 -1.13 -22.36 3.76
CA LEU A 256 0.08 -22.39 2.95
C LEU A 256 0.23 -23.70 2.17
N ASN A 257 -0.05 -24.85 2.80
CA ASN A 257 -0.01 -26.14 2.11
C ASN A 257 -1.09 -26.21 1.02
N MET A 258 -2.33 -25.76 1.30
CA MET A 258 -3.38 -25.70 0.29
C MET A 258 -2.97 -24.80 -0.90
N MET A 259 -2.41 -23.62 -0.64
CA MET A 259 -1.92 -22.73 -1.68
C MET A 259 -0.77 -23.35 -2.48
N GLY A 260 0.19 -24.00 -1.82
CA GLY A 260 1.30 -24.68 -2.49
C GLY A 260 0.83 -25.79 -3.43
N ASN A 261 -0.18 -26.56 -3.03
CA ASN A 261 -0.75 -27.59 -3.89
C ASN A 261 -1.47 -26.98 -5.10
N ILE A 262 -2.23 -25.91 -4.90
CA ILE A 262 -2.94 -25.22 -6.00
C ILE A 262 -1.95 -24.60 -7.00
N LEU A 263 -0.88 -23.99 -6.49
CA LEU A 263 0.07 -23.23 -7.32
C LEU A 263 1.13 -24.10 -7.99
N VAL A 264 1.67 -25.10 -7.28
CA VAL A 264 2.86 -25.87 -7.70
C VAL A 264 2.79 -27.36 -7.32
N SER A 265 1.63 -27.87 -6.91
CA SER A 265 1.43 -29.27 -6.50
C SER A 265 2.36 -29.77 -5.39
N LYS A 266 2.81 -28.89 -4.48
CA LYS A 266 3.72 -29.24 -3.38
C LYS A 266 3.20 -28.76 -2.02
N ASP A 267 3.48 -29.56 -0.99
CA ASP A 267 3.28 -29.13 0.40
C ASP A 267 4.44 -28.24 0.84
N MET A 268 4.17 -26.96 1.06
CA MET A 268 5.19 -25.95 1.37
C MET A 268 5.85 -26.17 2.73
N ILE A 269 5.16 -26.84 3.66
CA ILE A 269 5.58 -27.00 5.06
C ILE A 269 5.93 -28.45 5.41
N GLU A 270 5.24 -29.43 4.83
CA GLU A 270 5.44 -30.85 5.18
C GLU A 270 6.58 -31.51 4.37
N GLN A 271 6.80 -31.10 3.12
CA GLN A 271 7.90 -31.63 2.29
C GLN A 271 9.18 -30.81 2.39
N SER A 272 9.12 -29.63 3.02
CA SER A 272 10.31 -28.83 3.33
C SER A 272 11.05 -29.43 4.52
N ASN A 273 12.38 -29.44 4.48
CA ASN A 273 13.16 -29.64 5.70
C ASN A 273 12.83 -28.52 6.72
N GLU A 274 13.05 -28.77 8.01
CA GLU A 274 12.72 -27.81 9.09
C GLU A 274 13.38 -26.42 8.86
N SER A 275 14.52 -26.37 8.19
CA SER A 275 15.20 -25.11 7.81
C SER A 275 14.41 -24.30 6.76
N LEU A 276 13.95 -24.92 5.68
CA LEU A 276 13.18 -24.29 4.59
C LEU A 276 11.80 -23.83 5.08
N LYS A 277 11.15 -24.63 5.93
CA LYS A 277 9.89 -24.27 6.60
C LYS A 277 10.05 -23.01 7.46
N GLY A 278 11.10 -22.98 8.28
CA GLY A 278 11.44 -21.84 9.12
C GLY A 278 11.71 -20.59 8.29
N GLU A 279 12.47 -20.73 7.21
CA GLU A 279 12.79 -19.63 6.29
C GLU A 279 11.55 -19.06 5.58
N LEU A 280 10.66 -19.90 5.05
CA LEU A 280 9.43 -19.45 4.39
C LEU A 280 8.52 -18.68 5.36
N CYS A 281 8.33 -19.20 6.58
CA CYS A 281 7.55 -18.53 7.61
C CYS A 281 8.19 -17.19 8.04
N GLU A 282 9.52 -17.15 8.15
CA GLU A 282 10.26 -15.93 8.48
C GLU A 282 10.09 -14.86 7.39
N ILE A 283 10.28 -15.23 6.13
CA ILE A 283 10.12 -14.33 4.97
C ILE A 283 8.71 -13.74 4.95
N MET A 284 7.67 -14.58 5.07
CA MET A 284 6.27 -14.13 5.06
C MET A 284 5.94 -13.16 6.21
N ASN A 285 6.47 -13.41 7.41
CA ASN A 285 6.30 -12.51 8.54
C ASN A 285 7.00 -11.16 8.29
N LYS A 286 8.22 -11.17 7.74
CA LYS A 286 8.97 -9.94 7.40
C LYS A 286 8.31 -9.14 6.28
N ILE A 287 7.74 -9.80 5.27
CA ILE A 287 6.96 -9.15 4.21
C ILE A 287 5.74 -8.46 4.81
N THR A 288 5.03 -9.15 5.71
CA THR A 288 3.85 -8.58 6.40
C THR A 288 4.23 -7.36 7.25
N ASP A 289 5.36 -7.41 7.96
CA ASP A 289 5.90 -6.28 8.73
C ASP A 289 6.19 -5.07 7.84
N VAL A 290 6.91 -5.27 6.73
CA VAL A 290 7.24 -4.19 5.78
C VAL A 290 6.00 -3.63 5.10
N ALA A 291 5.08 -4.49 4.65
CA ALA A 291 3.87 -4.08 3.93
C ALA A 291 2.86 -3.33 4.83
N SER A 292 2.82 -3.66 6.13
CA SER A 292 1.93 -2.99 7.09
C SER A 292 2.54 -1.77 7.76
N SER A 293 3.86 -1.54 7.58
CA SER A 293 4.56 -0.40 8.14
C SER A 293 4.15 0.91 7.43
N PRO A 294 3.72 1.95 8.17
CA PRO A 294 3.41 3.25 7.57
C PRO A 294 4.69 3.85 6.97
N ASN A 295 4.66 4.18 5.67
CA ASN A 295 5.79 4.76 4.97
C ASN A 295 5.56 6.27 4.71
N ILE A 296 6.47 7.11 5.19
CA ILE A 296 6.42 8.56 5.04
C ILE A 296 6.44 9.00 3.56
N SER A 297 7.12 8.24 2.70
CA SER A 297 7.20 8.50 1.26
C SER A 297 5.86 8.33 0.54
N ASP A 298 4.90 7.58 1.12
CA ASP A 298 3.55 7.46 0.58
C ASP A 298 2.70 8.70 0.85
N PHE A 299 2.95 9.37 1.98
CA PHE A 299 2.29 10.62 2.36
C PHE A 299 2.97 11.85 1.75
N TYR A 300 4.29 11.78 1.55
CA TYR A 300 5.12 12.85 1.00
C TYR A 300 6.02 12.32 -0.12
N PRO A 301 5.52 12.23 -1.37
CA PRO A 301 6.26 11.63 -2.48
C PRO A 301 7.62 12.26 -2.79
N ILE A 302 7.83 13.52 -2.41
CA ILE A 302 9.14 14.19 -2.54
C ILE A 302 10.25 13.49 -1.73
N LEU A 303 9.87 12.73 -0.70
CA LEU A 303 10.80 11.96 0.13
C LEU A 303 11.09 10.56 -0.44
N GLY A 304 10.36 10.12 -1.47
CA GLY A 304 10.50 8.81 -2.09
C GLY A 304 11.94 8.41 -2.41
N PRO A 305 12.72 9.23 -3.13
CA PRO A 305 14.09 8.87 -3.51
C PRO A 305 15.06 8.62 -2.35
N PHE A 306 14.72 9.00 -1.11
CA PHE A 306 15.62 8.87 0.03
C PHE A 306 15.39 7.58 0.84
N ASP A 307 14.25 6.91 0.68
CA ASP A 307 13.85 5.74 1.48
C ASP A 307 14.18 5.88 2.98
N LEU A 308 13.70 6.96 3.62
CA LEU A 308 14.12 7.36 4.99
C LEU A 308 13.91 6.28 6.06
N GLN A 309 12.98 5.34 5.84
CA GLN A 309 12.68 4.24 6.75
C GLN A 309 13.31 2.91 6.30
N ASN A 310 14.10 2.93 5.22
CA ASN A 310 14.74 1.76 4.60
C ASN A 310 13.75 0.64 4.24
N LEU A 311 12.47 0.99 4.03
CA LEU A 311 11.39 0.02 3.82
C LEU A 311 11.39 -0.49 2.39
N GLN A 312 11.70 0.37 1.41
CA GLN A 312 11.79 -0.07 0.01
C GLN A 312 12.96 -1.04 -0.16
N LYS A 313 14.14 -0.72 0.39
CA LYS A 313 15.30 -1.62 0.34
C LYS A 313 15.00 -2.98 0.97
N ARG A 314 14.43 -3.00 2.19
CA ARG A 314 14.03 -4.24 2.86
C ARG A 314 13.00 -5.03 2.06
N SER A 315 12.05 -4.35 1.42
CA SER A 315 11.05 -5.00 0.56
C SER A 315 11.70 -5.71 -0.62
N MET A 316 12.66 -5.06 -1.29
CA MET A 316 13.39 -5.66 -2.41
C MET A 316 14.26 -6.85 -1.99
N GLU A 317 14.97 -6.76 -0.86
CA GLU A 317 15.76 -7.89 -0.33
C GLU A 317 14.88 -9.11 -0.02
N LEU A 318 13.68 -8.88 0.52
CA LEU A 318 12.69 -9.94 0.79
C LEU A 318 12.09 -10.51 -0.50
N PHE A 319 11.82 -9.66 -1.49
CA PHE A 319 11.37 -10.09 -2.81
C PHE A 319 12.40 -10.99 -3.48
N ASP A 320 13.68 -10.62 -3.47
CA ASP A 320 14.77 -11.40 -4.07
C ASP A 320 14.94 -12.75 -3.35
N ARG A 321 14.93 -12.77 -2.01
CA ARG A 321 14.94 -14.03 -1.24
C ARG A 321 13.74 -14.93 -1.59
N SER A 322 12.56 -14.34 -1.74
CA SER A 322 11.37 -15.10 -2.11
C SER A 322 11.48 -15.67 -3.53
N CYS A 323 12.02 -14.89 -4.47
CA CYS A 323 12.28 -15.35 -5.84
C CYS A 323 13.24 -16.54 -5.87
N GLN A 324 14.31 -16.52 -5.06
CA GLN A 324 15.26 -17.62 -4.96
C GLN A 324 14.60 -18.92 -4.47
N LEU A 325 13.64 -18.82 -3.55
CA LEU A 325 12.89 -19.97 -3.05
C LEU A 325 12.05 -20.64 -4.15
N TRP A 326 11.40 -19.83 -5.00
CA TRP A 326 10.60 -20.32 -6.12
C TRP A 326 11.44 -20.79 -7.31
N GLU A 327 12.66 -20.26 -7.46
CA GLU A 327 13.51 -20.51 -8.61
C GLU A 327 13.81 -22.00 -8.81
N ALA A 328 14.07 -22.74 -7.73
CA ALA A 328 14.30 -24.18 -7.78
C ALA A 328 13.07 -24.93 -8.33
N ILE A 329 11.87 -24.58 -7.85
CA ILE A 329 10.60 -25.21 -8.27
C ILE A 329 10.31 -24.89 -9.74
N VAL A 330 10.50 -23.64 -10.17
CA VAL A 330 10.29 -23.22 -11.55
C VAL A 330 11.29 -23.90 -12.49
N LYS A 331 12.57 -24.00 -12.11
CA LYS A 331 13.61 -24.69 -12.89
C LYS A 331 13.34 -26.19 -13.02
N GLU A 332 13.02 -26.85 -11.90
CA GLU A 332 12.64 -28.27 -11.87
C GLU A 332 11.47 -28.52 -12.82
N ARG A 333 10.44 -27.67 -12.77
CA ARG A 333 9.24 -27.83 -13.62
C ARG A 333 9.54 -27.62 -15.10
N LYS A 334 10.30 -26.58 -15.46
CA LYS A 334 10.72 -26.33 -16.85
C LYS A 334 11.61 -27.44 -17.42
N ALA A 335 12.44 -28.07 -16.58
CA ALA A 335 13.29 -29.19 -17.01
C ALA A 335 12.50 -30.50 -17.22
N SER A 336 11.34 -30.63 -16.55
CA SER A 336 10.53 -31.85 -16.55
C SER A 336 9.53 -31.91 -17.70
N GLU A 337 9.87 -31.34 -18.88
CA GLU A 337 8.99 -31.10 -20.06
C GLU A 337 8.29 -32.35 -20.67
N THR A 338 8.36 -33.52 -20.04
CA THR A 338 7.71 -34.74 -20.51
C THR A 338 7.21 -35.60 -19.35
N SER A 339 5.89 -35.73 -19.24
CA SER A 339 5.15 -36.72 -18.43
C SER A 339 5.20 -36.60 -16.90
N SER A 340 4.51 -35.60 -16.33
CA SER A 340 3.99 -35.75 -14.96
C SER A 340 2.64 -36.50 -15.02
N PRO A 341 2.40 -37.53 -14.17
CA PRO A 341 1.10 -38.20 -14.08
C PRO A 341 0.02 -37.35 -13.38
N SER A 342 0.39 -36.19 -12.83
CA SER A 342 -0.54 -35.28 -12.16
C SER A 342 -1.23 -34.32 -13.15
N PRO A 343 -2.50 -33.94 -12.89
CA PRO A 343 -3.15 -32.85 -13.61
C PRO A 343 -2.29 -31.57 -13.57
N PRO A 344 -2.27 -30.77 -14.66
CA PRO A 344 -1.50 -29.54 -14.70
C PRO A 344 -1.97 -28.57 -13.60
N ASP A 345 -1.02 -27.94 -12.93
CA ASP A 345 -1.26 -26.91 -11.91
C ASP A 345 -1.09 -25.49 -12.46
N PHE A 346 -1.26 -24.48 -11.61
CA PHE A 346 -1.21 -23.09 -12.05
C PHE A 346 0.16 -22.67 -12.60
N LEU A 347 1.25 -23.23 -12.07
CA LEU A 347 2.59 -22.99 -12.61
C LEU A 347 2.71 -23.55 -14.03
N ASP A 348 2.15 -24.73 -14.30
CA ASP A 348 2.10 -25.29 -15.65
C ASP A 348 1.35 -24.37 -16.61
N SER A 349 0.19 -23.86 -16.20
CA SER A 349 -0.58 -22.90 -17.00
C SER A 349 0.22 -21.62 -17.27
N LEU A 350 0.94 -21.09 -16.28
CA LEU A 350 1.80 -19.91 -16.46
C LEU A 350 2.95 -20.16 -17.46
N ILE A 351 3.62 -21.31 -17.35
CA ILE A 351 4.72 -21.68 -18.25
C ILE A 351 4.22 -21.87 -19.68
N GLN A 352 3.11 -22.60 -19.86
CA GLN A 352 2.51 -22.87 -21.18
C GLN A 352 2.03 -21.60 -21.88
N ASN A 353 1.62 -20.58 -21.13
CA ASN A 353 1.21 -19.27 -21.67
C ASN A 353 2.39 -18.28 -21.83
N GLY A 354 3.64 -18.75 -21.69
CA GLY A 354 4.83 -17.96 -22.01
C GLY A 354 5.20 -16.89 -20.98
N HIS A 355 4.70 -16.97 -19.74
CA HIS A 355 5.09 -16.04 -18.69
C HIS A 355 6.59 -16.18 -18.35
N SER A 356 7.30 -15.06 -18.26
CA SER A 356 8.71 -15.08 -17.87
C SER A 356 8.86 -15.48 -16.39
N THR A 357 10.04 -15.97 -15.98
CA THR A 357 10.29 -16.31 -14.56
C THR A 357 10.04 -15.11 -13.63
N LEU A 358 10.34 -13.90 -14.09
CA LEU A 358 10.08 -12.68 -13.31
C LEU A 358 8.58 -12.37 -13.20
N ASP A 359 7.78 -12.69 -14.22
CA ASP A 359 6.32 -12.52 -14.15
C ASP A 359 5.71 -13.55 -13.19
N ILE A 360 6.16 -14.80 -13.26
CA ILE A 360 5.76 -15.87 -12.33
C ILE A 360 6.06 -15.44 -10.88
N ASN A 361 7.27 -14.95 -10.62
CA ASN A 361 7.65 -14.47 -9.30
C ASN A 361 6.77 -13.31 -8.83
N ASN A 362 6.49 -12.33 -9.69
CA ASN A 362 5.60 -11.22 -9.33
C ASN A 362 4.17 -11.68 -9.05
N ILE A 363 3.66 -12.68 -9.80
CA ILE A 363 2.33 -13.25 -9.59
C ILE A 363 2.26 -14.02 -8.27
N PHE A 364 3.28 -14.82 -7.93
CA PHE A 364 3.33 -15.58 -6.68
C PHE A 364 3.51 -14.69 -5.44
N MET A 365 4.07 -13.49 -5.63
CA MET A 365 4.30 -12.50 -4.57
C MET A 365 3.21 -11.43 -4.47
N THR A 366 2.15 -11.52 -5.29
CA THR A 366 0.98 -10.64 -5.25
C THR A 366 -0.09 -11.20 -4.34
#